data_AF-A0A9D6FC75-F1
#
_entry.id   AF-A0A9D6FC75-F1
#
_cell.length_a   1.000
_cell.length_b   1.000
_cell.length_c   1.000
_cell.angle_alpha   90.00
_cell.angle_beta   90.00
_cell.angle_gamma   90.00
#
_symmetry.space_group_name_H-M   'P 1'
#
loop_
_entity.id
_entity.type
_entity.pdbx_description
1 polymer ?
#
loop_
_entity_poly.entity_id
_entity_poly.type
_entity_poly.pdbx_seq_one_letter_code
_entity_poly.pdbx_strand_id
1 'polypeptide(L)'
;MQRTVPLEIPAEIPHAARMTPEELRLELAVHLFQAGRLSFGKAREMAGLAVWEFLQLLGSRGIPLHYGPDDYEADLRTLEDLRRAR
;
A
#
# COMPACT_ATOMS: atom_id res chain seq x y z
N MET A 1 4.93 8.96 16.34
CA MET A 1 3.99 7.83 16.53
C MET A 1 3.01 7.85 15.37
N GLN A 2 2.91 6.74 14.61
CA GLN A 2 1.96 6.68 13.51
C GLN A 2 0.54 6.55 14.07
N ARG A 3 -0.39 7.37 13.59
CA ARG A 3 -1.80 7.29 13.96
C ARG A 3 -2.45 6.22 13.08
N THR A 4 -3.12 5.25 13.69
CA THR A 4 -3.94 4.26 12.98
C THR A 4 -5.36 4.78 12.82
N VAL A 5 -6.02 4.37 11.74
CA VAL A 5 -7.46 4.60 11.52
C VAL A 5 -8.13 3.23 11.47
N PRO A 6 -9.15 2.97 12.31
CA PRO A 6 -9.87 1.70 12.26
C PRO A 6 -10.67 1.60 10.95
N LEU A 7 -10.53 0.47 10.25
CA LEU A 7 -11.31 0.14 9.07
C LEU A 7 -12.27 -0.98 9.45
N GLU A 8 -13.57 -0.71 9.44
CA GLU A 8 -14.61 -1.71 9.71
C GLU A 8 -15.01 -2.40 8.42
N ILE A 9 -14.88 -3.73 8.41
CA ILE A 9 -15.29 -4.59 7.31
C ILE A 9 -16.22 -5.66 7.90
N PRO A 10 -17.40 -5.90 7.31
CA PRO A 10 -18.27 -6.99 7.74
C PRO A 10 -17.54 -8.33 7.75
N ALA A 11 -17.71 -9.12 8.82
CA ALA A 11 -16.98 -10.37 9.02
C ALA A 11 -17.24 -11.43 7.93
N GLU A 12 -18.35 -11.31 7.21
CA GLU A 12 -18.67 -12.14 6.06
C GLU A 12 -17.74 -11.93 4.86
N ILE A 13 -17.12 -10.75 4.71
CA ILE A 13 -16.29 -10.43 3.55
C ILE A 13 -14.96 -11.20 3.57
N PRO A 14 -14.14 -11.18 4.65
CA PRO A 14 -12.96 -12.05 4.73
C PRO A 14 -13.33 -13.53 4.57
N HIS A 15 -14.47 -13.94 5.14
CA HIS A 15 -14.95 -15.33 5.02
C HIS A 15 -15.28 -15.71 3.58
N ALA A 16 -16.02 -14.86 2.86
CA ALA A 16 -16.38 -15.08 1.46
C ALA A 16 -15.16 -15.00 0.53
N ALA A 17 -14.22 -14.11 0.82
CA ALA A 17 -12.96 -13.99 0.09
C ALA A 17 -11.99 -15.15 0.39
N ARG A 18 -12.24 -15.93 1.45
CA ARG A 18 -11.31 -16.94 1.99
C ARG A 18 -9.94 -16.34 2.30
N MET A 19 -9.95 -15.17 2.92
CA MET A 19 -8.74 -14.41 3.26
C MET A 19 -8.70 -14.07 4.74
N THR A 20 -7.52 -14.05 5.32
CA THR A 20 -7.31 -13.48 6.65
C THR A 20 -7.28 -11.94 6.58
N PRO A 21 -7.48 -11.23 7.70
CA PRO A 21 -7.34 -9.77 7.75
C PRO A 21 -5.97 -9.27 7.25
N GLU A 22 -4.90 -10.03 7.50
CA GLU A 22 -3.56 -9.71 7.05
C GLU A 22 -3.42 -9.82 5.53
N GLU A 23 -4.02 -10.85 4.93
CA GLU A 23 -4.08 -11.03 3.47
C GLU A 23 -4.92 -9.92 2.82
N LEU A 24 -6.06 -9.57 3.41
CA LEU A 24 -6.89 -8.44 2.95
C LEU A 24 -6.14 -7.11 3.00
N ARG A 25 -5.39 -6.86 4.07
CA ARG A 25 -4.52 -5.69 4.20
C ARG A 25 -3.43 -5.69 3.13
N LEU A 26 -2.84 -6.84 2.84
CA LEU A 26 -1.83 -7.01 1.79
C LEU A 26 -2.41 -6.69 0.41
N GLU A 27 -3.58 -7.26 0.09
CA GLU A 27 -4.27 -7.01 -1.18
C GLU A 27 -4.62 -5.52 -1.33
N LEU A 28 -5.11 -4.89 -0.28
CA LEU A 28 -5.40 -3.45 -0.29
C LEU A 28 -4.13 -2.63 -0.53
N ALA A 29 -3.02 -2.96 0.13
CA ALA A 29 -1.75 -2.28 -0.06
C ALA A 29 -1.22 -2.41 -1.50
N VAL A 30 -1.29 -3.62 -2.08
CA VAL A 30 -0.90 -3.89 -3.47
C VAL A 30 -1.81 -3.15 -4.44
N HIS A 31 -3.12 -3.17 -4.23
CA HIS A 31 -4.08 -2.50 -5.09
C HIS A 31 -3.88 -0.97 -5.10
N LEU A 32 -3.67 -0.38 -3.92
CA LEU A 32 -3.40 1.06 -3.80
C LEU A 32 -2.06 1.47 -4.42
N PHE A 33 -1.04 0.59 -4.38
CA PHE A 33 0.22 0.78 -5.10
C PHE A 33 0.00 0.78 -6.62
N GLN A 34 -0.69 -0.24 -7.15
CA GLN A 34 -1.01 -0.35 -8.58
C GLN A 34 -1.84 0.84 -9.08
N ALA A 35 -2.71 1.39 -8.24
CA ALA A 35 -3.52 2.56 -8.55
C ALA A 35 -2.75 3.91 -8.47
N GLY A 36 -1.44 3.89 -8.16
CA GLY A 36 -0.62 5.08 -7.96
C GLY A 36 -1.03 5.92 -6.75
N ARG A 37 -1.77 5.33 -5.79
CA ARG A 37 -2.29 6.02 -4.59
C ARG A 37 -1.36 5.93 -3.41
N LEU A 38 -0.56 4.86 -3.36
CA LEU A 38 0.51 4.69 -2.38
C LEU A 38 1.84 4.51 -3.10
N SER A 39 2.85 5.22 -2.61
CA SER A 39 4.23 4.94 -3.02
C SER A 39 4.67 3.56 -2.55
N PHE A 40 5.70 3.01 -3.18
CA PHE A 40 6.27 1.71 -2.80
C PHE A 40 6.57 1.61 -1.31
N GLY A 41 7.14 2.68 -0.72
CA GLY A 41 7.47 2.75 0.70
C GLY A 41 6.23 2.67 1.59
N LYS A 42 5.14 3.35 1.21
CA LYS A 42 3.91 3.37 1.99
C LYS A 42 3.10 2.08 1.84
N ALA A 43 3.09 1.50 0.64
CA ALA A 43 2.45 0.22 0.37
C ALA A 43 3.12 -0.93 1.12
N ARG A 44 4.47 -1.03 1.11
CA ARG A 44 5.16 -2.09 1.90
C ARG A 44 4.94 -1.93 3.40
N GLU A 45 4.90 -0.69 3.89
CA GLU A 45 4.64 -0.37 5.29
C GLU A 45 3.22 -0.80 5.67
N MET A 46 2.24 -0.46 4.83
CA MET A 46 0.85 -0.90 4.99
C MET A 46 0.70 -2.41 4.87
N ALA A 47 1.54 -3.09 4.08
CA ALA A 47 1.61 -4.54 3.97
C ALA A 47 2.41 -5.20 5.11
N GLY A 48 3.12 -4.43 5.94
CA GLY A 48 3.97 -4.96 7.01
C GLY A 48 5.11 -5.85 6.52
N LEU A 49 5.56 -5.62 5.29
CA LEU A 49 6.60 -6.42 4.63
C LEU A 49 7.92 -5.65 4.55
N ALA A 50 9.02 -6.38 4.64
CA ALA A 50 10.33 -5.85 4.30
C ALA A 50 10.40 -5.51 2.81
N VAL A 51 11.38 -4.68 2.44
CA VAL A 51 11.59 -4.24 1.05
C VAL A 51 11.70 -5.44 0.10
N TRP A 52 12.50 -6.44 0.48
CA TRP A 52 12.74 -7.60 -0.38
C TRP A 52 11.50 -8.50 -0.53
N GLU A 53 10.74 -8.69 0.55
CA GLU A 53 9.50 -9.46 0.53
C GLU A 53 8.44 -8.81 -0.37
N PHE A 54 8.31 -7.48 -0.29
CA PHE A 54 7.37 -6.76 -1.13
C PHE A 54 7.79 -6.76 -2.61
N LEU A 55 9.09 -6.65 -2.91
CA LEU A 55 9.61 -6.80 -4.27
C LEU A 55 9.35 -8.19 -4.85
N GLN A 56 9.59 -9.24 -4.06
CA GLN A 56 9.31 -10.62 -4.47
C GLN A 56 7.80 -10.82 -4.71
N LEU A 57 6.95 -10.25 -3.86
CA LEU A 57 5.50 -10.28 -4.04
C LEU A 57 5.08 -9.63 -5.36
N LEU A 58 5.53 -8.40 -5.62
CA LEU A 58 5.24 -7.70 -6.87
C LEU A 58 5.76 -8.49 -8.09
N GLY A 59 6.99 -9.01 -8.02
CA GLY A 59 7.58 -9.82 -9.08
C GLY A 59 6.80 -11.11 -9.35
N SER A 60 6.38 -11.83 -8.31
CA SER A 60 5.59 -13.06 -8.43
C SER A 60 4.23 -12.84 -9.07
N ARG A 61 3.67 -11.63 -8.94
CA ARG A 61 2.39 -11.21 -9.50
C ARG A 61 2.52 -10.47 -10.83
N GLY A 62 3.74 -10.32 -11.36
CA GLY A 62 4.01 -9.59 -12.59
C GLY A 62 3.66 -8.10 -12.50
N ILE A 63 3.67 -7.53 -11.29
CA ILE A 63 3.32 -6.13 -11.06
C ILE A 63 4.58 -5.30 -11.31
N PRO A 64 4.61 -4.49 -12.37
CA PRO A 64 5.75 -3.62 -12.62
C PRO A 64 5.94 -2.63 -11.48
N LEU A 65 7.19 -2.38 -11.10
CA LEU A 65 7.54 -1.17 -10.37
C LEU A 65 7.41 0.00 -11.34
N HIS A 66 6.19 0.47 -11.56
CA HIS A 66 6.00 1.81 -12.10
C HIS A 66 6.50 2.78 -11.03
N TYR A 67 7.81 3.05 -11.07
CA TYR A 67 8.43 4.20 -10.44
C TYR A 67 8.79 5.13 -11.59
N GLY A 68 7.77 5.77 -12.16
CA GLY A 68 7.94 6.74 -13.22
C GLY A 68 8.33 8.11 -12.65
N PRO A 69 8.88 9.03 -13.48
CA PRO A 69 9.15 10.40 -13.04
C PRO A 69 7.91 11.12 -12.48
N ASP A 70 6.71 10.75 -12.92
CA ASP A 70 5.45 11.27 -12.39
C ASP A 70 5.16 10.82 -10.94
N ASP A 71 5.62 9.62 -10.54
CA ASP A 71 5.48 9.13 -9.15
C ASP A 71 6.42 9.86 -8.20
N TYR A 72 7.58 10.31 -8.67
CA TYR A 72 8.50 11.16 -7.91
C TYR A 72 7.87 12.53 -7.64
N GLU A 73 7.17 13.11 -8.63
CA GLU A 73 6.44 14.36 -8.48
C GLU A 73 5.23 14.23 -7.55
N ALA A 74 4.53 13.10 -7.58
CA ALA A 74 3.45 12.80 -6.65
C ALA A 74 3.95 12.62 -5.20
N ASP A 75 5.11 11.98 -5.00
CA ASP A 75 5.75 11.86 -3.68
C ASP A 75 6.24 13.24 -3.18
N LEU A 76 6.79 14.08 -4.05
CA LEU A 76 7.14 15.47 -3.71
C LEU A 76 5.92 16.28 -3.28
N ARG A 77 4.80 16.21 -4.01
CA ARG A 77 3.55 16.90 -3.63
C ARG A 77 3.03 16.40 -2.29
N THR A 78 3.05 15.08 -2.06
CA THR A 78 2.64 14.48 -0.78
C THR A 78 3.52 14.95 0.38
N LEU A 79 4.84 15.05 0.18
CA LEU A 79 5.77 15.59 1.17
C LEU A 79 5.54 17.09 1.42
N GLU A 80 5.23 17.86 0.39
CA GLU A 80 4.91 19.28 0.50
C GLU A 80 3.61 19.52 1.29
N ASP A 81 2.57 18.73 1.03
CA ASP A 81 1.29 18.83 1.73
C ASP A 81 1.43 18.44 3.21
N LEU A 82 2.21 17.39 3.50
CA LEU A 82 2.56 17.01 4.87
C LEU A 82 3.37 18.11 5.60
N ARG A 83 4.18 18.89 4.87
CA ARG A 83 4.93 20.03 5.43
C ARG A 83 4.04 21.25 5.69
N ARG A 84 2.98 21.45 4.89
CA ARG A 84 2.02 22.56 5.04
C ARG A 84 0.94 22.30 6.09
N ALA A 85 0.67 21.05 6.43
CA ALA A 85 -0.25 20.67 7.49
C ALA A 85 0.37 20.72 8.92
N ARG A 86 1.55 21.34 9.05
CA ARG A 86 2.27 21.59 10.31
C ARG A 86 2.32 23.07 10.60
#